data_AF-A0A381IC73-F1
#
_entry.id   AF-A0A381IC73-F1
#
_cell.length_a   1.000
_cell.length_b   1.000
_cell.length_c   1.000
_cell.angle_alpha   90.00
_cell.angle_beta   90.00
_cell.angle_gamma   90.00
#
_symmetry.space_group_name_H-M   'P 1'
#
loop_
_entity.id
_entity.type
_entity.pdbx_description
1 polymer ?
#
loop_
_entity_poly.entity_id
_entity_poly.type
_entity_poly.pdbx_seq_one_letter_code
_entity_poly.pdbx_strand_id
1 'polypeptide(L)'
;MGGGNGFFLNGTEVSSWYSDKGIHLAYGTSAREDMTQILSWSDAARRINELLENGEFATNVELSEAQDYERNRVSESLWYLYHDLSEEGKAQGYFDFIETGGGFPKEQDSYRKLLKILTI
;
A
#
# COMPACT_ATOMS: atom_id res chain seq x y z
N MET A 1 -4.88 -20.67 -3.28
CA MET A 1 -4.96 -20.24 -4.70
C MET A 1 -4.23 -18.91 -4.77
N GLY A 2 -3.08 -18.86 -5.45
CA GLY A 2 -2.35 -17.61 -5.64
C GLY A 2 -3.03 -16.77 -6.73
N GLY A 3 -3.16 -15.46 -6.50
CA GLY A 3 -3.63 -14.53 -7.52
C GLY A 3 -2.63 -14.44 -8.68
N GLY A 4 -3.13 -14.20 -9.88
CA GLY A 4 -2.31 -13.96 -11.06
C GLY A 4 -2.85 -12.78 -11.87
N ASN A 5 -1.94 -12.03 -12.50
CA ASN A 5 -2.26 -10.85 -13.28
C ASN A 5 -1.63 -10.96 -14.68
N GLY A 6 -2.39 -10.58 -15.71
CA GLY A 6 -1.89 -10.42 -17.08
C GLY A 6 -1.53 -8.96 -17.37
N PHE A 7 -0.44 -8.74 -18.12
CA PHE A 7 0.00 -7.42 -18.57
C PHE A 7 0.74 -7.52 -19.91
N PHE A 8 1.00 -6.38 -20.55
CA PHE A 8 1.74 -6.31 -21.81
C PHE A 8 3.18 -5.82 -21.57
N LEU A 9 4.16 -6.58 -22.04
CA LEU A 9 5.57 -6.17 -22.14
C LEU A 9 5.97 -6.11 -23.61
N ASN A 10 6.36 -4.92 -24.08
CA ASN A 10 6.80 -4.69 -25.47
C ASN A 10 5.80 -5.24 -26.52
N GLY A 11 4.50 -5.05 -26.28
CA GLY A 11 3.43 -5.54 -27.16
C GLY A 11 3.15 -7.05 -27.07
N THR A 12 3.83 -7.77 -26.18
CA THR A 12 3.59 -9.20 -25.93
C THR A 12 2.86 -9.38 -24.61
N GLU A 13 1.83 -10.23 -24.60
CA GLU A 13 1.12 -10.57 -23.37
C GLU A 13 1.98 -11.44 -22.46
N VAL A 14 1.96 -11.12 -21.17
CA VAL A 14 2.72 -11.79 -20.12
C VAL A 14 1.81 -12.02 -18.93
N SER A 15 1.81 -13.26 -18.44
CA SER A 15 1.13 -13.67 -17.22
C SER A 15 2.11 -13.69 -16.05
N SER A 16 1.66 -13.22 -14.88
CA SER A 16 2.39 -13.31 -13.62
C SER A 16 1.60 -14.02 -12.54
N TRP A 17 2.32 -14.76 -11.69
CA TRP A 17 1.79 -15.34 -10.46
C TRP A 17 2.89 -15.44 -9.41
N TYR A 18 2.50 -15.76 -8.17
CA TYR A 18 3.39 -15.64 -7.02
C TYR A 18 3.54 -16.97 -6.31
N SER A 19 4.77 -17.29 -5.92
CA SER A 19 5.06 -18.41 -5.01
C SER A 19 6.07 -17.99 -3.95
N ASP A 20 6.35 -18.89 -3.02
CA ASP A 20 7.46 -18.81 -2.06
C ASP A 20 8.83 -18.49 -2.70
N LYS A 21 9.04 -18.90 -3.96
CA LYS A 21 10.29 -18.69 -4.71
C LYS A 21 10.40 -17.30 -5.33
N GLY A 22 9.28 -16.61 -5.56
CA GLY A 22 9.29 -15.31 -6.22
C GLY A 22 8.09 -15.06 -7.14
N ILE A 23 8.29 -14.10 -8.04
CA ILE A 23 7.34 -13.71 -9.08
C ILE A 23 7.66 -14.54 -10.31
N HIS A 24 6.70 -15.35 -10.75
CA HIS A 24 6.77 -16.14 -11.95
C HIS A 24 6.23 -15.33 -13.12
N LEU A 25 6.90 -15.40 -14.27
CA LEU A 25 6.54 -14.72 -15.50
C LEU A 25 6.52 -15.72 -16.65
N ALA A 26 5.43 -15.80 -17.39
CA ALA A 26 5.33 -16.60 -18.60
C ALA A 26 4.70 -15.79 -19.74
N TYR A 27 5.18 -16.02 -20.96
CA TYR A 27 4.59 -15.42 -22.15
C TYR A 27 3.22 -16.02 -22.44
N GLY A 28 2.30 -15.17 -22.91
CA GLY A 28 0.93 -15.51 -23.23
C GLY A 28 -0.03 -15.42 -22.04
N THR A 29 -1.25 -15.91 -22.27
CA THR A 29 -2.39 -15.83 -21.34
C THR A 29 -2.37 -16.89 -20.23
N SER A 30 -1.39 -17.79 -20.22
CA SER A 30 -1.40 -18.95 -19.33
C SER A 30 -0.20 -18.97 -18.38
N ALA A 31 -0.48 -19.06 -17.08
CA ALA A 31 0.48 -19.43 -16.04
C ALA A 31 0.85 -20.93 -16.11
N ARG A 32 1.17 -21.43 -17.31
CA ARG A 32 1.61 -22.81 -17.55
C ARG A 32 3.13 -22.87 -17.54
N GLU A 33 3.65 -23.96 -16.97
CA GLU A 33 5.02 -24.10 -16.47
C GLU A 33 6.10 -24.08 -17.57
N ASP A 34 5.72 -24.26 -18.82
CA ASP A 34 6.60 -24.70 -19.90
C ASP A 34 7.68 -23.68 -20.30
N MET A 35 7.46 -22.38 -20.06
CA MET A 35 8.42 -21.28 -20.32
C MET A 35 8.35 -20.17 -19.27
N THR A 36 8.63 -20.54 -18.01
CA THR A 36 8.54 -19.62 -16.87
C THR A 36 9.90 -19.04 -16.47
N GLN A 37 10.01 -17.71 -16.43
CA GLN A 37 11.09 -17.03 -15.74
C GLN A 37 10.67 -16.76 -14.30
N ILE A 38 11.59 -16.93 -13.35
CA ILE A 38 11.33 -16.64 -11.93
C ILE A 38 12.23 -15.48 -11.52
N LEU A 39 11.61 -14.36 -11.14
CA LEU A 39 12.27 -13.26 -10.45
C LEU A 39 12.16 -13.51 -8.94
N SER A 40 13.30 -13.72 -8.28
CA SER A 40 13.30 -13.95 -6.82
C SER A 40 12.78 -12.73 -6.07
N TRP A 41 12.22 -12.93 -4.88
CA TRP A 41 11.78 -11.82 -4.03
C TRP A 41 12.91 -10.86 -3.66
N SER A 42 14.11 -11.39 -3.42
CA SER A 42 15.29 -10.57 -3.16
C SER A 42 15.71 -9.72 -4.35
N ASP A 43 15.64 -10.27 -5.57
CA ASP A 43 15.97 -9.52 -6.78
C ASP A 43 14.92 -8.46 -7.10
N ALA A 44 13.63 -8.79 -6.91
CA ALA A 44 12.55 -7.83 -7.06
C ALA A 44 12.71 -6.67 -6.06
N ALA A 45 12.94 -6.96 -4.78
CA ALA A 45 13.15 -5.94 -3.76
C ALA A 45 14.36 -5.06 -4.06
N ARG A 46 15.49 -5.68 -4.46
CA ARG A 46 16.69 -4.95 -4.87
C ARG A 46 16.41 -4.01 -6.04
N ARG A 47 15.74 -4.50 -7.10
CA ARG A 47 15.44 -3.67 -8.28
C ARG A 47 14.51 -2.51 -7.94
N ILE A 48 13.49 -2.74 -7.10
CA ILE A 48 12.60 -1.68 -6.63
C ILE A 48 13.39 -0.64 -5.84
N ASN A 49 14.29 -1.06 -4.96
CA ASN A 49 15.12 -0.14 -4.18
C ASN A 49 16.02 0.72 -5.08
N GLU A 50 16.68 0.14 -6.08
CA GLU A 50 17.49 0.89 -7.06
C GLU A 50 16.64 1.93 -7.82
N LEU A 51 15.43 1.55 -8.24
CA LEU A 51 14.51 2.45 -8.94
C LEU A 51 14.07 3.63 -8.06
N LEU A 52 13.89 3.39 -6.76
CA LEU A 52 13.58 4.43 -5.77
C LEU A 52 14.77 5.35 -5.53
N GLU A 53 15.97 4.80 -5.31
CA GLU A 53 17.19 5.56 -5.05
C GLU A 53 17.59 6.45 -6.25
N ASN A 54 17.36 5.97 -7.47
CA ASN A 54 17.65 6.72 -8.69
C ASN A 54 16.56 7.73 -9.07
N GLY A 55 15.41 7.73 -8.39
CA GLY A 55 14.28 8.57 -8.75
C GLY A 55 13.52 8.12 -10.00
N GLU A 56 13.73 6.89 -10.47
CA GLU A 56 13.10 6.33 -11.69
C GLU A 56 11.67 5.86 -11.45
N PHE A 57 11.35 5.40 -10.23
CA PHE A 57 10.00 4.98 -9.85
C PHE A 57 9.21 6.10 -9.14
N ALA A 58 9.87 6.84 -8.25
CA ALA A 58 9.30 7.99 -7.55
C ALA A 58 10.45 8.97 -7.27
N THR A 59 10.19 10.27 -7.37
CA THR A 59 11.18 11.30 -7.04
C THR A 59 11.55 11.28 -5.55
N ASN A 60 12.72 11.82 -5.19
CA ASN A 60 13.12 11.96 -3.79
C ASN A 60 12.10 12.78 -2.96
N VAL A 61 11.44 13.76 -3.59
CA VAL A 61 10.38 14.55 -2.96
C VAL A 61 9.18 13.65 -2.67
N GLU A 62 8.66 12.95 -3.68
CA GLU A 62 7.54 12.02 -3.52
C GLU A 62 7.84 10.93 -2.48
N LEU A 63 9.06 10.37 -2.47
CA LEU A 63 9.45 9.35 -1.49
C LEU A 63 9.51 9.92 -0.07
N SER A 64 10.03 11.14 0.10
CA SER A 64 10.06 11.81 1.41
C SER A 64 8.67 12.17 1.93
N GLU A 65 7.74 12.46 1.02
CA GLU A 65 6.36 12.84 1.34
C GLU A 65 5.43 11.62 1.46
N ALA A 66 5.78 10.47 0.87
CA ALA A 66 4.92 9.28 0.79
C ALA A 66 4.40 8.84 2.16
N GLN A 67 5.25 8.85 3.18
CA GLN A 67 4.86 8.46 4.52
C GLN A 67 3.84 9.43 5.13
N ASP A 68 4.05 10.74 4.99
CA ASP A 68 3.11 11.74 5.48
C ASP A 68 1.82 11.72 4.66
N TYR A 69 1.89 11.48 3.35
CA TYR A 69 0.73 11.33 2.48
C TYR A 69 -0.16 10.15 2.89
N GLU A 70 0.40 8.96 3.06
CA GLU A 70 -0.35 7.78 3.48
C GLU A 70 -0.93 7.94 4.89
N ARG A 71 -0.18 8.54 5.82
CA ARG A 71 -0.73 8.89 7.15
C ARG A 71 -1.92 9.84 7.04
N ASN A 72 -1.87 10.83 6.16
CA ASN A 72 -2.99 11.77 5.97
C ASN A 72 -4.23 11.04 5.43
N ARG A 73 -4.05 10.17 4.43
CA ARG A 73 -5.13 9.37 3.84
C ARG A 73 -5.78 8.41 4.83
N VAL A 74 -4.97 7.73 5.64
CA VAL A 74 -5.47 6.84 6.70
C VAL A 74 -6.18 7.65 7.78
N SER A 75 -5.62 8.79 8.21
CA SER A 75 -6.26 9.66 9.21
C SER A 75 -7.62 10.15 8.75
N GLU A 76 -7.73 10.54 7.48
CA GLU A 76 -8.98 10.97 6.86
C GLU A 76 -10.00 9.83 6.83
N SER A 77 -9.58 8.63 6.42
CA SER A 77 -10.45 7.44 6.39
C SER A 77 -10.96 7.07 7.78
N LEU A 78 -10.11 7.16 8.80
CA LEU A 78 -10.48 6.91 10.20
C LEU A 78 -11.44 7.97 10.74
N TRP A 79 -11.22 9.23 10.40
CA TRP A 79 -12.10 10.32 10.78
C TRP A 79 -13.51 10.10 10.21
N TYR A 80 -13.62 9.77 8.92
CA TYR A 80 -14.92 9.47 8.30
C TYR A 80 -15.57 8.25 8.94
N LEU A 81 -14.82 7.15 9.09
CA LEU A 81 -15.32 5.94 9.72
C LEU A 81 -15.91 6.23 11.11
N TYR A 82 -15.18 6.94 11.96
CA TYR A 82 -15.64 7.27 13.31
C TYR A 82 -16.95 8.08 13.31
N HIS A 83 -17.08 9.05 12.40
CA HIS A 83 -18.27 9.89 12.30
C HIS A 83 -19.47 9.16 11.68
N ASP A 84 -19.22 8.15 10.85
CA ASP A 84 -20.24 7.30 10.25
C ASP A 84 -20.71 6.16 11.17
N LEU A 85 -20.01 5.89 12.29
CA LEU A 85 -20.46 4.91 13.27
C LEU A 85 -21.78 5.33 13.92
N SER A 86 -22.67 4.34 14.12
CA SER A 86 -23.85 4.53 14.98
C SER A 86 -23.43 4.70 16.45
N GLU A 87 -24.36 5.14 17.30
CA GLU A 87 -24.10 5.28 18.73
C GLU A 87 -23.71 3.94 19.38
N GLU A 88 -24.32 2.82 18.96
CA GLU A 88 -23.94 1.48 19.39
C GLU A 88 -22.53 1.09 18.92
N GLY A 89 -22.14 1.55 17.73
CA GLY A 89 -20.80 1.35 17.17
C GLY A 89 -19.74 2.15 17.93
N LYS A 90 -20.03 3.41 18.26
CA LYS A 90 -19.16 4.25 19.09
C LYS A 90 -19.01 3.70 20.51
N ALA A 91 -20.09 3.15 21.08
CA ALA A 91 -20.08 2.56 22.42
C ALA A 91 -19.14 1.34 22.56
N GLN A 92 -18.65 0.76 21.46
CA GLN A 92 -17.63 -0.31 21.49
C GLN A 92 -16.23 0.20 21.86
N GLY A 93 -15.99 1.51 21.79
CA GLY A 93 -14.75 2.12 22.28
C GLY A 93 -13.50 1.91 21.43
N TYR A 94 -13.63 1.39 20.20
CA TYR A 94 -12.49 1.15 19.29
C TYR A 94 -11.65 2.40 19.00
N PHE A 95 -12.22 3.59 19.20
CA PHE A 95 -11.65 4.88 18.83
C PHE A 95 -11.56 5.86 20.01
N ASP A 96 -11.70 5.38 21.26
CA ASP A 96 -11.73 6.24 22.46
C ASP A 96 -10.41 6.99 22.72
N PHE A 97 -9.33 6.57 22.09
CA PHE A 97 -8.03 7.25 22.16
C PHE A 97 -7.95 8.52 21.31
N ILE A 98 -8.97 8.81 20.50
CA ILE A 98 -9.04 10.02 19.70
C ILE A 98 -9.68 11.14 20.54
N GLU A 99 -8.94 12.23 20.73
CA GLU A 99 -9.50 13.47 21.26
C GLU A 99 -10.48 14.08 20.24
N THR A 100 -11.77 13.92 20.52
CA THR A 100 -12.88 14.46 19.73
C THR A 100 -13.22 15.87 20.24
N GLY A 101 -12.53 16.86 19.70
CA GLY A 101 -12.78 18.25 20.05
C GLY A 101 -12.24 19.21 19.00
N GLY A 102 -13.15 19.89 18.28
CA GLY A 102 -12.79 21.01 17.41
C GLY A 102 -13.26 20.89 15.95
N GLY A 103 -13.88 19.77 15.56
CA GLY A 103 -14.38 19.53 14.20
C GLY A 103 -13.28 19.46 13.14
N PHE A 104 -13.67 19.25 11.89
CA PHE A 104 -12.73 19.29 10.76
C PHE A 104 -12.21 20.72 10.52
N PRO A 105 -10.90 20.93 10.28
CA PRO A 105 -9.83 19.93 10.14
C PRO A 105 -9.04 19.66 11.44
N LYS A 106 -9.37 20.32 12.55
CA LYS A 106 -8.58 20.27 13.79
C LYS A 106 -8.49 18.87 14.37
N GLU A 107 -9.59 18.13 14.34
CA GLU A 107 -9.60 16.72 14.78
C GLU A 107 -8.70 15.87 13.91
N GLN A 108 -8.76 16.02 12.58
CA GLN A 108 -7.92 15.26 11.63
C GLN A 108 -6.42 15.44 11.94
N ASP A 109 -5.99 16.64 12.31
CA ASP A 109 -4.60 16.89 12.72
C ASP A 109 -4.21 16.14 14.01
N SER A 110 -5.15 15.94 14.95
CA SER A 110 -4.93 15.09 16.12
C SER A 110 -4.76 13.60 15.73
N TYR A 111 -5.59 13.08 14.82
CA TYR A 111 -5.42 11.72 14.27
C TYR A 111 -4.05 11.54 13.60
N ARG A 112 -3.63 12.53 12.79
CA ARG A 112 -2.32 12.51 12.12
C ARG A 112 -1.16 12.46 13.12
N LYS A 113 -1.22 13.25 14.19
CA LYS A 113 -0.20 13.28 15.26
C LYS A 113 -0.14 11.96 16.02
N LEU A 114 -1.27 11.35 16.34
CA LEU A 114 -1.32 10.05 17.03
C LEU A 114 -0.66 8.96 16.17
N LEU A 115 -0.98 8.92 14.87
CA LEU A 115 -0.35 7.98 13.95
C LEU A 115 1.17 8.22 13.85
N LYS A 116 1.64 9.47 13.90
CA LYS A 116 3.08 9.79 13.94
C LYS A 116 3.82 9.16 15.11
N ILE A 117 3.19 9.02 16.27
CA ILE A 117 3.82 8.46 17.49
C ILE A 117 3.82 6.92 17.49
N LEU A 118 2.85 6.29 16.81
CA LEU A 118 2.64 4.83 16.84
C LEU A 118 3.45 4.05 15.80
N THR A 119 4.12 4.72 14.86
CA THR A 119 4.98 4.06 13.86
C THR A 119 6.44 4.33 14.21
N ILE A 120 7.03 3.42 15.00
CA ILE A 120 8.48 3.31 15.25
C ILE A 120 9.04 2.31 14.23
#